data_AF-A0A2M7PP07-F1
#
_entry.id   AF-A0A2M7PP07-F1
#
_cell.length_a   1.000
_cell.length_b   1.000
_cell.length_c   1.000
_cell.angle_alpha   90.00
_cell.angle_beta   90.00
_cell.angle_gamma   90.00
#
_symmetry.space_group_name_H-M   'P 1'
#
loop_
_entity.id
_entity.type
_entity.pdbx_description
1 polymer ?
#
loop_
_entity_poly.entity_id
_entity_poly.type
_entity_poly.pdbx_seq_one_letter_code
_entity_poly.pdbx_strand_id
1 'polypeptide(L)' 'MSFVYGWGASVVLMGALFKINHYTGADEMLIVGLSTEAIIFF' A
#
# COMPACT_ATOMS: atom_id res chain seq x y z
N MET A 1 16.75 -8.05 -3.26
CA MET A 1 15.60 -7.90 -4.17
C MET A 1 14.30 -8.35 -3.53
N SER A 2 14.15 -9.60 -3.05
CA SER A 2 12.88 -10.08 -2.45
C SER A 2 12.33 -9.23 -1.28
N PHE A 3 13.19 -8.76 -0.37
CA PHE A 3 12.74 -7.99 0.80
C PHE A 3 12.09 -6.64 0.47
N VAL A 4 12.55 -5.94 -0.57
CA VAL A 4 12.01 -4.61 -0.93
C VAL A 4 10.60 -4.74 -1.52
N TYR A 5 10.38 -5.77 -2.36
CA TYR A 5 9.03 -6.11 -2.86
C TYR A 5 8.07 -6.53 -1.74
N GLY A 6 8.55 -7.32 -0.78
CA GLY A 6 7.73 -7.71 0.38
C GLY A 6 7.32 -6.51 1.24
N TRP A 7 8.19 -5.52 1.38
CA TRP A 7 7.90 -4.29 2.11
C TRP A 7 6.89 -3.41 1.38
N GLY A 8 6.98 -3.27 0.05
CA GLY A 8 5.99 -2.57 -0.76
C GLY A 8 4.58 -3.16 -0.65
N ALA A 9 4.49 -4.47 -0.83
CA ALA A 9 3.23 -5.21 -0.72
C ALA A 9 2.56 -5.03 0.66
N SER A 10 3.36 -4.95 1.73
CA SER A 10 2.86 -4.75 3.09
C SER A 10 2.12 -3.40 3.25
N VAL A 11 2.65 -2.34 2.64
CA VAL A 11 2.04 -0.99 2.69
C VAL A 11 0.72 -0.97 1.92
N VAL A 12 0.65 -1.65 0.79
CA VAL A 12 -0.59 -1.77 -0.02
C VAL A 12 -1.66 -2.54 0.73
N LEU A 13 -1.28 -3.64 1.39
CA LEU A 13 -2.21 -4.45 2.19
C LEU A 13 -2.78 -3.67 3.37
N MET A 14 -1.98 -2.79 4.00
CA MET A 14 -2.51 -1.87 5.01
C MET A 14 -3.51 -0.88 4.44
N GLY A 15 -3.28 -0.36 3.22
CA GLY A 15 -4.23 0.53 2.55
C GLY A 15 -5.56 -0.16 2.22
N ALA A 16 -5.49 -1.39 1.72
CA ALA A 16 -6.67 -2.22 1.48
C ALA A 16 -7.43 -2.52 2.78
N LEU A 17 -6.72 -2.81 3.88
CA LEU A 17 -7.33 -3.00 5.20
C LEU A 17 -8.09 -1.76 5.68
N PHE A 18 -7.51 -0.56 5.48
CA PHE A 18 -8.18 0.71 5.83
C PHE A 18 -9.46 0.92 5.01
N LYS A 19 -9.44 0.59 3.72
CA LYS A 19 -10.61 0.65 2.84
C LYS A 19 -11.72 -0.28 3.28
N ILE A 20 -11.40 -1.52 3.65
CA ILE A 20 -12.39 -2.51 4.12
C ILE A 20 -13.03 -2.04 5.43
N ASN A 21 -12.25 -1.50 6.36
CA ASN A 21 -12.74 -1.03 7.66
C ASN A 21 -13.35 0.39 7.62
N HIS A 22 -13.33 1.06 6.47
CA HIS A 22 -13.88 2.42 6.29
C HIS A 22 -13.25 3.44 7.26
N TYR A 23 -11.97 3.26 7.57
CA TYR A 23 -11.23 4.20 8.41
C TYR A 23 -11.05 5.54 7.67
N THR A 24 -11.04 6.64 8.43
CA THR A 24 -10.75 7.97 7.89
C THR A 24 -9.38 7.98 7.21
N GLY A 25 -9.32 8.48 5.98
CA GLY A 25 -8.09 8.49 5.17
C GLY A 25 -7.79 7.17 4.45
N ALA A 26 -8.75 6.25 4.34
CA ALA A 26 -8.56 4.99 3.62
C ALA A 26 -8.11 5.18 2.16
N ASP A 27 -8.66 6.17 1.47
CA ASP A 27 -8.28 6.47 0.09
C ASP A 27 -6.85 7.01 -0.01
N GLU A 28 -6.46 7.86 0.94
CA GLU A 28 -5.10 8.42 1.03
C GLU A 28 -4.07 7.31 1.29
N MET A 29 -4.37 6.37 2.21
CA MET A 29 -3.49 5.24 2.48
C MET A 29 -3.38 4.26 1.30
N LEU A 30 -4.47 4.06 0.55
CA LEU A 30 -4.44 3.28 -0.70
C LEU A 30 -3.57 3.94 -1.76
N ILE A 31 -3.67 5.27 -1.93
CA ILE A 31 -2.83 6.02 -2.86
C ILE A 31 -1.36 5.88 -2.47
N VAL A 32 -1.02 5.98 -1.19
CA VAL A 32 0.35 5.78 -0.69
C VAL A 32 0.84 4.36 -0.96
N GLY A 33 0.04 3.34 -0.68
CA GLY A 33 0.40 1.94 -0.95
C GLY A 33 0.63 1.66 -2.43
N LEU A 34 -0.30 2.08 -3.30
CA LEU A 34 -0.18 1.89 -4.75
C LEU A 34 0.99 2.68 -5.35
N SER A 35 1.27 3.89 -4.84
CA SER A 35 2.43 4.68 -5.26
C SER A 35 3.75 4.02 -4.85
N THR A 36 3.77 3.33 -3.70
CA THR A 36 4.95 2.59 -3.23
C THR A 36 5.26 1.42 -4.18
N GLU A 37 4.26 0.65 -4.60
CA GLU A 37 4.43 -0.40 -5.62
C GLU A 37 4.83 0.18 -6.98
N ALA A 38 4.28 1.34 -7.37
CA ALA A 38 4.66 1.99 -8.61
C ALA A 38 6.15 2.36 -8.67
N ILE A 39 6.76 2.72 -7.54
CA ILE A 39 8.20 3.02 -7.43
C ILE A 39 9.04 1.73 -7.39
N ILE A 40 8.52 0.67 -6.78
CA ILE A 40 9.23 -0.62 -6.64
C ILE A 40 9.22 -1.45 -7.94
N PHE A 41 8.18 -1.29 -8.77
CA PHE A 41 8.03 -2.00 -10.05
C PHE A 41 8.58 -1.27 -11.28
N PHE A 42 8.95 0.01 -11.17
CA PHE A 42 9.63 0.77 -12.22
C PHE A 42 11.09 0.34 -12.36
#